data_AF-A0A923ZER9-F1
#
_entry.id   AF-A0A923ZER9-F1
#
_cell.length_a   1.000
_cell.length_b   1.000
_cell.length_c   1.000
_cell.angle_alpha   90.00
_cell.angle_beta   90.00
_cell.angle_gamma   90.00
#
_symmetry.space_group_name_H-M   'P 1'
#
loop_
_entity.id
_entity.type
_entity.pdbx_description
1 polymer ?
#
loop_
_entity_poly.entity_id
_entity_poly.type
_entity_poly.pdbx_seq_one_letter_code
_entity_poly.pdbx_strand_id
1 'polypeptide(L)' 'ELFPARIRYTSMSIPYHIGTGYFGGFLPVISQYIVVRTGGSFSGLWYTFAVVAMALVVCLIWLPETKDRDITI' A
#
# COMPACT_ATOMS: atom_id res chain seq x y z
N GLU A 1 2.66 -12.45 13.67
CA GLU A 1 2.55 -13.06 12.31
C GLU A 1 1.08 -13.36 12.00
N LEU A 2 0.57 -13.03 10.80
CA LEU A 2 -0.87 -13.15 10.49
C LEU A 2 -1.31 -14.46 9.80
N PHE A 3 -0.38 -15.22 9.19
CA PHE A 3 -0.72 -16.37 8.36
C PHE A 3 0.22 -17.57 8.63
N PRO A 4 -0.30 -18.81 8.71
CA PRO A 4 0.50 -20.03 8.77
C PRO A 4 1.48 -20.15 7.59
N ALA A 5 2.65 -20.77 7.82
CA ALA A 5 3.75 -20.85 6.86
C ALA A 5 3.33 -21.37 5.46
N ARG A 6 2.34 -22.28 5.41
CA ARG A 6 1.84 -22.86 4.16
C ARG A 6 1.00 -21.92 3.27
N ILE A 7 0.36 -20.89 3.83
CA ILE A 7 -0.49 -19.95 3.07
C ILE A 7 0.08 -18.52 3.01
N ARG A 8 1.15 -18.24 3.77
CA ARG A 8 1.79 -16.91 3.86
C ARG A 8 2.11 -16.30 2.50
N TYR A 9 2.62 -17.11 1.55
CA TYR A 9 3.03 -16.64 0.23
C TYR A 9 1.83 -16.18 -0.62
N THR A 10 0.76 -16.98 -0.66
CA THR A 10 -0.48 -16.65 -1.39
C THR A 10 -1.21 -15.47 -0.75
N SER A 11 -1.31 -15.48 0.59
CA SER A 11 -1.96 -14.43 1.36
C SER A 11 -1.24 -13.08 1.29
N MET A 12 0.09 -13.06 1.12
CA MET A 12 0.84 -11.81 0.86
C MET A 12 0.79 -11.38 -0.60
N SER A 13 0.80 -12.32 -1.56
CA SER A 13 0.89 -12.00 -2.99
C SER A 13 -0.35 -11.27 -3.52
N ILE A 14 -1.55 -11.67 -3.10
CA ILE A 14 -2.82 -11.05 -3.54
C ILE A 14 -2.91 -9.55 -3.17
N PRO A 15 -2.78 -9.16 -1.88
CA PRO A 15 -2.80 -7.75 -1.52
C PRO A 15 -1.61 -6.99 -2.11
N TYR A 16 -0.44 -7.64 -2.26
CA TYR A 16 0.71 -7.01 -2.91
C TYR A 16 0.42 -6.68 -4.38
N HIS A 17 -0.16 -7.60 -5.16
CA HIS A 17 -0.47 -7.37 -6.58
C HIS A 17 -1.58 -6.35 -6.78
N ILE A 18 -2.60 -6.33 -5.91
CA ILE A 18 -3.65 -5.32 -5.96
C ILE A 18 -3.07 -3.96 -5.58
N GLY A 19 -2.28 -3.90 -4.50
CA GLY A 19 -1.62 -2.70 -4.02
C GLY A 19 -0.66 -2.09 -5.05
N THR A 20 0.33 -2.86 -5.48
CA THR A 20 1.33 -2.40 -6.45
C THR A 20 0.77 -2.22 -7.86
N GLY A 21 -0.19 -3.05 -8.27
CA GLY A 21 -0.83 -2.95 -9.58
C GLY A 21 -1.70 -1.70 -9.72
N TYR A 22 -2.67 -1.50 -8.83
CA TYR A 22 -3.61 -0.38 -8.93
C TYR A 22 -3.09 0.93 -8.34
N PHE A 23 -2.42 0.90 -7.18
CA PHE A 23 -1.94 2.17 -6.59
C PHE A 23 -0.57 2.56 -7.14
N GLY A 24 0.32 1.57 -7.34
CA GLY A 24 1.65 1.79 -7.90
C GLY A 24 1.63 2.01 -9.42
N GLY A 25 0.88 1.21 -10.18
CA GLY A 25 0.85 1.29 -11.65
C GLY A 25 0.26 2.59 -12.19
N PHE A 26 -0.70 3.19 -11.48
CA PHE A 26 -1.33 4.45 -11.88
C PHE A 26 -0.61 5.71 -11.35
N LEU A 27 0.35 5.53 -10.43
CA LEU A 27 1.15 6.62 -9.85
C LEU A 27 1.80 7.52 -10.90
N PRO A 28 2.51 7.02 -11.94
CA PRO A 28 3.16 7.89 -12.92
C PRO A 28 2.15 8.73 -13.73
N VAL A 29 1.00 8.15 -14.09
CA VAL A 29 -0.05 8.85 -14.86
C VAL A 29 -0.67 9.98 -14.05
N ILE A 30 -1.03 9.71 -12.79
CA ILE A 30 -1.66 10.71 -11.92
C ILE A 30 -0.64 11.77 -11.50
N SER A 31 0.59 11.38 -11.19
CA SER A 31 1.70 12.29 -10.88
C SER A 31 1.97 13.27 -12.03
N GLN A 32 2.10 12.76 -13.26
CA GLN A 32 2.28 13.60 -14.44
C GLN A 32 1.09 14.53 -14.68
N TYR A 33 -0.13 14.01 -14.54
CA TYR A 33 -1.35 14.83 -14.67
C TYR A 33 -1.35 16.01 -13.69
N ILE A 34 -1.00 15.77 -12.42
CA ILE A 34 -0.93 16.83 -11.39
C ILE A 34 0.16 17.85 -11.73
N VAL A 35 1.33 17.41 -12.18
CA VAL A 35 2.44 18.31 -12.56
C VAL A 35 2.03 19.19 -13.74
N VAL A 36 1.39 18.63 -14.77
CA VAL A 36 0.92 19.39 -15.95
C VAL A 36 -0.15 20.42 -15.56
N ARG A 37 -1.03 20.09 -14.62
CA ARG A 37 -2.12 20.99 -14.18
C ARG A 37 -1.66 22.09 -13.24
N THR A 38 -0.67 21.80 -12.38
CA THR A 38 -0.20 22.74 -11.35
C THR A 38 1.01 23.55 -11.82
N GLY A 39 1.74 23.06 -12.84
CA GLY A 39 2.98 23.66 -13.34
C GLY A 39 4.19 23.46 -12.43
N GLY A 40 4.02 22.86 -11.25
CA GLY A 40 5.09 22.56 -10.30
C GLY A 40 5.64 21.15 -10.47
N SER A 41 6.96 21.01 -10.66
CA SER A 41 7.63 19.71 -10.83
C SER A 41 7.45 18.77 -9.64
N PHE A 42 7.25 19.31 -8.43
CA PHE A 42 7.09 18.53 -7.20
C PHE A 42 5.62 18.23 -6.84
N SER A 43 4.64 18.80 -7.55
CA SER A 43 3.22 18.66 -7.21
C SER A 43 2.73 17.20 -7.28
N GLY A 44 3.34 16.38 -8.14
CA GLY A 44 3.04 14.95 -8.24
C GLY A 44 3.37 14.14 -6.98
N LEU A 45 4.26 14.63 -6.10
CA LEU A 45 4.60 13.96 -4.84
C LEU A 45 3.42 13.87 -3.88
N TRP A 46 2.46 14.80 -3.99
CA TRP A 46 1.29 14.82 -3.11
C TRP A 46 0.44 13.56 -3.26
N TYR A 47 0.36 13.00 -4.48
CA TYR A 47 -0.33 11.74 -4.72
C TYR A 47 0.31 10.59 -3.93
N THR A 48 1.64 10.48 -3.98
CA THR A 48 2.38 9.45 -3.23
C THR A 48 2.20 9.62 -1.73
N PHE A 49 2.31 10.85 -1.22
CA PHE A 49 2.08 11.14 0.20
C PHE A 49 0.66 10.78 0.65
N ALA A 50 -0.35 11.12 -0.14
CA ALA A 50 -1.75 10.81 0.17
C ALA A 50 -2.01 9.29 0.22
N VAL A 51 -1.47 8.53 -0.74
CA VAL A 51 -1.62 7.08 -0.80
C VAL A 51 -0.92 6.40 0.39
N VAL A 52 0.29 6.85 0.75
CA VAL A 52 1.01 6.31 1.92
C VAL A 52 0.30 6.66 3.23
N ALA A 53 -0.20 7.89 3.37
CA ALA A 53 -0.96 8.30 4.55
C ALA A 53 -2.26 7.48 4.68
N MET A 54 -2.97 7.23 3.58
CA MET A 54 -4.14 6.34 3.55
C MET A 54 -3.76 4.93 4.00
N ALA A 55 -2.69 4.35 3.44
CA ALA A 55 -2.22 3.02 3.82
C ALA A 55 -1.85 2.95 5.31
N LEU A 56 -1.21 3.99 5.86
CA LEU A 56 -0.90 4.09 7.28
C LEU A 56 -2.17 4.10 8.14
N VAL A 57 -3.16 4.92 7.79
CA VAL A 57 -4.45 4.98 8.50
C VAL A 57 -5.16 3.63 8.46
N VAL A 58 -5.17 2.98 7.29
CA VAL A 58 -5.76 1.63 7.12
C VAL A 58 -5.04 0.63 8.03
N CYS A 59 -3.71 0.62 8.04
CA CYS A 59 -2.94 -0.24 8.93
C CYS A 59 -3.22 0.05 10.41
N LEU A 60 -3.29 1.31 10.82
CA LEU A 60 -3.55 1.66 12.23
C LEU A 60 -4.93 1.20 12.71
N ILE A 61 -5.95 1.20 11.82
CA ILE A 61 -7.32 0.80 12.18
C ILE A 61 -7.51 -0.71 12.09
N TRP A 62 -7.00 -1.35 11.05
CA TRP A 62 -7.32 -2.74 10.71
C TRP A 62 -6.20 -3.74 10.96
N LEU A 63 -4.97 -3.31 11.26
CA LEU A 63 -3.89 -4.25 11.54
C LEU A 63 -3.93 -4.63 13.03
N PRO A 64 -4.36 -5.85 13.39
CA PRO A 64 -4.31 -6.30 14.78
C PRO A 64 -2.86 -6.49 15.22
N GLU A 65 -2.58 -6.16 16.48
CA GLU A 65 -1.31 -6.50 17.11
C GLU A 65 -1.15 -8.03 17.15
N THR A 66 -0.05 -8.55 16.61
CA THR A 66 0.19 -10.01 16.47
C THR A 66 1.48 -10.48 17.13
N LYS A 67 2.07 -9.66 18.01
CA LYS A 67 3.35 -9.92 18.68
C LYS A 67 3.40 -11.19 19.56
N ASP A 68 2.27 -11.75 20.00
CA ASP A 68 2.24 -12.94 20.89
C ASP A 68 1.28 -14.05 20.44
N ARG A 69 0.96 -14.12 19.15
CA ARG A 69 0.10 -15.20 18.60
C ARG A 69 0.95 -16.38 18.14
N ASP A 70 0.81 -17.51 18.82
CA ASP A 70 1.39 -18.79 18.41
C ASP A 70 0.65 -19.28 17.15
N ILE A 71 1.31 -19.19 15.99
CA ILE A 71 0.77 -19.61 14.70
C ILE A 71 1.33 -20.96 14.22
N THR A 72 1.83 -21.76 15.17
CA THR A 72 2.44 -23.06 14.92
C THR A 72 1.37 -24.15 14.76
N ILE A 73 1.05 -24.49 13.51
CA ILE A 73 0.41 -25.76 13.09
C ILE A 73 1.28 -26.35 11.99
#